data_AF-A0A7K4FEM5-F1
#
_entry.id   AF-A0A7K4FEM5-F1
#
_cell.length_a   1.000
_cell.length_b   1.000
_cell.length_c   1.000
_cell.angle_alpha   90.00
_cell.angle_beta   90.00
_cell.angle_gamma   90.00
#
_symmetry.space_group_name_H-M   'P 1'
#
loop_
_entity.id
_entity.type
_entity.pdbx_description
1 polymer ?
#
loop_
_entity_poly.entity_id
_entity_poly.type
_entity_poly.pdbx_seq_one_letter_code
_entity_poly.pdbx_strand_id
1 'polypeptide(L)' 'MNQDQIDEILDHINSKYDENVPSIVKMLIRKKIGALKSFEADSMPESLRECTVEELLGIAKDGLNSGKLKI' A
#
# COMPACT_ATOMS: atom_id res chain seq x y z
N MET A 1 12.99 0.74 12.95
CA MET A 1 11.78 1.17 13.69
C MET A 1 11.70 0.37 14.96
N ASN A 2 11.21 0.97 16.04
CA ASN A 2 10.92 0.23 17.27
C ASN A 2 9.54 -0.44 17.19
N GLN A 3 9.20 -1.29 18.17
CA GLN A 3 7.94 -2.01 18.17
C GLN A 3 6.74 -1.06 18.26
N ASP A 4 6.81 -0.03 19.09
CA ASP A 4 5.72 0.93 19.28
C ASP A 4 5.34 1.66 17.97
N GLN A 5 6.34 2.06 17.18
CA GLN A 5 6.13 2.67 15.86
C GLN A 5 5.52 1.69 14.85
N ILE A 6 5.87 0.40 14.96
CA ILE A 6 5.29 -0.65 14.11
C ILE A 6 3.82 -0.86 14.48
N ASP A 7 3.53 -0.98 15.77
CA ASP A 7 2.18 -1.19 16.29
C ASP A 7 1.26 -0.02 15.94
N GLU A 8 1.74 1.22 16.07
CA GLU A 8 1.00 2.42 15.64
C GLU A 8 0.59 2.36 14.16
N ILE A 9 1.50 1.95 13.27
CA ILE A 9 1.21 1.81 11.83
C ILE A 9 0.21 0.69 11.58
N LEU A 10 0.37 -0.45 12.24
CA LEU A 10 -0.54 -1.59 12.11
C LEU A 10 -1.95 -1.23 12.58
N ASP A 11 -2.07 -0.51 13.70
CA ASP A 11 -3.35 -0.04 14.24
C ASP A 11 -4.01 0.97 13.31
N HIS A 12 -3.25 1.92 12.76
CA HIS A 12 -3.77 2.87 11.77
C HIS A 12 -4.33 2.16 10.53
N ILE A 13 -3.57 1.20 9.98
CA ILE A 13 -4.00 0.38 8.85
C ILE A 13 -5.29 -0.38 9.21
N ASN A 14 -5.31 -1.06 10.36
CA ASN A 14 -6.46 -1.84 10.80
C ASN A 14 -7.73 -0.97 10.93
N SER A 15 -7.65 0.21 11.55
CA SER A 15 -8.79 1.14 11.66
C SER A 15 -9.34 1.52 10.27
N LYS A 16 -8.46 1.85 9.32
CA LYS A 16 -8.89 2.22 7.96
C LYS A 16 -9.58 1.08 7.22
N TYR A 17 -9.07 -0.15 7.36
CA TYR A 17 -9.66 -1.34 6.73
C TYR A 17 -10.93 -1.81 7.43
N ASP A 18 -11.03 -1.71 8.74
CA ASP A 18 -12.21 -2.18 9.47
C ASP A 18 -13.43 -1.29 9.29
N GLU A 19 -13.24 0.02 9.26
CA GLU A 19 -14.34 0.99 9.12
C GLU A 19 -14.90 1.08 7.70
N ASN A 20 -14.07 0.85 6.67
CA ASN A 20 -14.42 1.22 5.29
C ASN A 20 -14.55 0.04 4.31
N VAL A 21 -14.19 -1.18 4.70
CA VAL A 21 -14.08 -2.31 3.77
C VAL A 21 -15.03 -3.45 4.13
N PRO A 22 -15.98 -3.84 3.25
CA PRO A 22 -16.85 -4.99 3.48
C PRO A 22 -16.10 -6.31 3.66
N SER A 23 -16.65 -7.25 4.45
CA SER A 23 -16.00 -8.53 4.79
C SER A 23 -15.58 -9.38 3.58
N ILE A 24 -16.36 -9.37 2.49
CA ILE A 24 -16.00 -10.08 1.25
C ILE A 24 -14.76 -9.50 0.57
N VAL A 25 -14.58 -8.17 0.66
CA VAL A 25 -13.40 -7.48 0.15
C VAL A 25 -12.19 -7.76 1.04
N LYS A 26 -12.36 -7.83 2.37
CA LYS A 26 -11.30 -8.27 3.31
C LYS A 26 -10.79 -9.68 2.96
N MET A 27 -11.68 -10.59 2.58
CA MET A 27 -11.30 -11.95 2.15
C MET A 27 -10.45 -11.94 0.86
N LEU A 28 -10.80 -11.11 -0.12
CA LEU A 28 -10.03 -10.96 -1.36
C LEU A 28 -8.64 -10.35 -1.12
N ILE A 29 -8.56 -9.33 -0.25
CA ILE A 29 -7.29 -8.72 0.14
C ILE A 29 -6.39 -9.74 0.84
N ARG A 30 -6.91 -10.54 1.78
CA ARG A 30 -6.14 -11.63 2.43
C ARG A 30 -5.57 -12.63 1.42
N LYS A 31 -6.32 -12.97 0.37
CA LYS A 31 -5.80 -13.82 -0.72
C LYS A 31 -4.70 -13.13 -1.53
N LYS A 32 -4.84 -11.83 -1.82
CA LYS A 32 -3.83 -11.02 -2.52
C LYS A 32 -2.59 -10.73 -1.68
N ILE A 33 -2.70 -10.67 -0.34
CA ILE A 33 -1.56 -10.58 0.59
C ILE A 33 -0.62 -11.78 0.44
N GLY A 34 -1.14 -12.94 0.01
CA GLY A 34 -0.27 -14.07 -0.38
C GLY A 34 0.75 -13.70 -1.46
N ALA A 35 0.37 -12.84 -2.42
CA ALA A 35 1.29 -12.32 -3.44
C ALA A 35 2.22 -11.22 -2.89
N LEU A 36 1.78 -10.45 -1.89
CA LEU A 36 2.64 -9.50 -1.17
C LEU A 36 3.71 -10.21 -0.33
N LYS A 37 3.43 -11.40 0.22
CA LYS A 37 4.43 -12.21 0.93
C LYS A 37 5.57 -12.69 0.02
N SER A 38 5.31 -12.82 -1.27
CA SER A 38 6.31 -13.13 -2.29
C SER A 38 6.89 -11.87 -2.98
N PHE A 39 6.53 -10.68 -2.50
CA PHE A 39 6.97 -9.42 -3.11
C PHE A 39 8.29 -8.99 -2.49
N GLU A 40 9.34 -8.97 -3.31
CA GLU A 40 10.67 -8.54 -2.91
C GLU A 40 10.87 -7.06 -3.25
N ALA A 41 11.09 -6.21 -2.25
CA ALA A 41 11.29 -4.77 -2.46
C ALA A 41 12.47 -4.49 -3.41
N ASP A 42 13.51 -5.32 -3.36
CA ASP A 42 14.70 -5.22 -4.20
C ASP A 42 14.43 -5.53 -5.68
N SER A 43 13.27 -6.11 -6.02
CA SER A 43 12.87 -6.31 -7.42
C SER A 43 12.28 -5.06 -8.08
N MET A 44 12.01 -4.00 -7.31
CA MET A 44 11.47 -2.75 -7.82
C MET A 44 12.53 -1.91 -8.56
N PRO A 45 12.12 -1.04 -9.50
CA PRO A 45 13.00 -0.03 -10.07
C PRO A 45 13.64 0.85 -8.98
N GLU A 46 14.89 1.25 -9.19
CA GLU A 46 15.64 2.11 -8.25
C GLU A 46 14.87 3.39 -7.91
N SER A 47 14.29 4.04 -8.92
CA SER A 47 13.45 5.23 -8.76
C SER A 47 12.23 5.03 -7.86
N LEU A 48 11.70 3.81 -7.75
CA LEU A 48 10.59 3.51 -6.84
C LEU A 48 11.07 3.18 -5.42
N ARG A 49 12.26 2.59 -5.28
CA ARG A 49 12.86 2.29 -3.97
C ARG A 49 13.32 3.55 -3.22
N GLU A 50 13.74 4.57 -3.97
CA GLU A 50 14.17 5.87 -3.43
C GLU A 50 13.00 6.86 -3.26
N CYS A 51 11.82 6.53 -3.77
CA CYS A 51 10.62 7.38 -3.74
C CYS A 51 10.04 7.44 -2.33
N THR A 52 9.78 8.65 -1.81
CA THR A 52 9.06 8.78 -0.53
C THR A 52 7.56 8.48 -0.69
N VAL A 53 6.87 8.27 0.43
CA VAL A 53 5.41 8.02 0.40
C VAL A 53 4.66 9.23 -0.17
N GLU A 54 5.08 10.45 0.14
CA GLU A 54 4.48 11.69 -0.36
C GLU A 54 4.66 11.85 -1.87
N GLU A 55 5.86 11.55 -2.37
CA GLU A 55 6.18 11.57 -3.80
C GLU A 55 5.34 10.53 -4.55
N LEU A 56 5.24 9.32 -4.01
CA LEU A 56 4.43 8.25 -4.59
C LEU A 56 2.95 8.65 -4.67
N LEU A 57 2.40 9.27 -3.62
CA LEU A 57 1.03 9.79 -3.61
C LEU A 57 0.84 10.89 -4.66
N GLY A 58 1.82 11.78 -4.84
CA GLY A 58 1.81 12.81 -5.88
C GLY A 58 1.79 12.21 -7.28
N ILE A 59 2.72 11.30 -7.58
CA ILE A 59 2.84 10.60 -8.86
C ILE A 59 1.56 9.83 -9.19
N ALA A 60 0.97 9.14 -8.21
CA ALA A 60 -0.26 8.39 -8.40
C ALA A 60 -1.45 9.30 -8.74
N LYS A 61 -1.61 10.43 -8.03
CA LYS A 61 -2.67 11.42 -8.30
C LYS A 61 -2.50 12.03 -9.70
N ASP A 62 -1.30 12.45 -10.06
CA ASP A 62 -1.02 13.02 -11.37
C ASP A 62 -1.20 11.99 -12.49
N GLY A 63 -0.83 10.73 -12.24
CA GLY A 63 -1.06 9.61 -13.13
C GLY A 63 -2.54 9.35 -13.40
N LEU A 64 -3.38 9.42 -12.36
CA LEU A 64 -4.84 9.31 -12.49
C LEU A 64 -5.43 10.49 -13.27
N ASN A 65 -5.07 11.72 -12.88
CA ASN A 65 -5.58 12.94 -13.53
C ASN A 65 -5.19 13.02 -15.01
N SER A 66 -3.99 12.54 -15.35
CA SER A 66 -3.49 12.50 -16.73
C SER A 66 -3.98 11.29 -17.53
N GLY A 67 -4.66 10.32 -16.90
CA GLY A 67 -5.10 9.07 -17.51
C GLY A 67 -3.96 8.08 -17.86
N LYS A 68 -2.74 8.36 -17.41
CA LYS A 68 -1.57 7.46 -17.57
C LYS A 68 -1.66 6.26 -16.64
N LEU A 69 -2.20 6.45 -15.44
CA LEU A 69 -2.49 5.37 -14.51
C LEU A 69 -3.93 4.88 -14.73
N LYS A 70 -4.09 3.61 -15.11
CA LYS A 70 -5.37 2.96 -15.39
C LYS A 70 -5.63 1.90 -14.33
N ILE A 71 -6.22 2.31 -13.22
CA ILE A 71 -6.62 1.46 -12.09
C ILE A 71 -8.12 1.57 -11.84
#